data_AF-A0A3D1XQ93-F1
#
_entry.id   AF-A0A3D1XQ93-F1
#
_cell.length_a   1.000
_cell.length_b   1.000
_cell.length_c   1.000
_cell.angle_alpha   90.00
_cell.angle_beta   90.00
_cell.angle_gamma   90.00
#
_symmetry.space_group_name_H-M   'P 1'
#
loop_
_entity.id
_entity.type
_entity.pdbx_description
1 polymer ?
#
loop_
_entity_poly.entity_id
_entity_poly.type
_entity_poly.pdbx_seq_one_letter_code
_entity_poly.pdbx_strand_id
1 'polypeptide(L)'
;ALPQIKINVLTSKSMVFPGEEFKFYMSVLIEEGWHIYSLLPLKGSELLATKILIDKNVFQEKEGWREPESVLIQDGAVGKMVKGHKGNVEFSRTYIVPVDVDVGK
;
A
#
# COMPACT_ATOMS: atom_id res chain seq x y z
N ALA A 1 -17.92 -9.48 -13.95
CA ALA A 1 -17.42 -10.17 -12.74
C ALA A 1 -16.64 -9.16 -11.92
N LEU A 2 -16.58 -9.30 -10.59
CA LEU A 2 -15.68 -8.51 -9.75
C LEU A 2 -14.32 -9.23 -9.67
N PRO A 3 -13.19 -8.50 -9.68
CA PRO A 3 -11.87 -9.10 -9.58
C PRO A 3 -11.72 -9.85 -8.25
N GLN A 4 -11.12 -11.03 -8.30
CA GLN A 4 -10.56 -11.65 -7.10
C GLN A 4 -9.29 -10.88 -6.69
N ILE A 5 -9.27 -10.40 -5.44
CA ILE A 5 -8.12 -9.74 -4.85
C ILE A 5 -7.77 -10.46 -3.55
N LYS A 6 -6.50 -10.88 -3.43
CA LYS A 6 -5.98 -11.43 -2.18
C LYS A 6 -4.97 -10.48 -1.59
N ILE A 7 -5.16 -10.12 -0.32
CA ILE A 7 -4.27 -9.24 0.43
C ILE A 7 -3.54 -10.06 1.48
N ASN A 8 -2.21 -9.96 1.52
CA ASN A 8 -1.38 -10.50 2.59
C ASN A 8 -0.61 -9.36 3.23
N VAL A 9 -0.43 -9.44 4.55
CA VAL A 9 0.23 -8.40 5.35
C VAL A 9 1.37 -9.03 6.13
N LEU A 10 2.52 -8.36 6.12
CA LEU A 10 3.73 -8.79 6.81
C LEU A 10 4.43 -7.60 7.45
N THR A 11 5.22 -7.87 8.49
CA THR A 11 6.12 -6.89 9.10
C THR A 11 7.56 -7.36 8.98
N SER A 12 8.50 -6.44 8.83
CA SER A 12 9.94 -6.76 8.77
C SER A 12 10.47 -7.35 10.08
N LYS A 13 9.76 -7.12 11.18
CA LYS A 13 10.09 -7.58 12.53
C LYS A 13 8.81 -8.10 13.19
N SER A 14 8.91 -9.22 13.90
CA SER A 14 7.81 -9.79 14.70
C SER A 14 7.68 -9.13 16.08
N MET A 15 8.75 -8.49 16.55
CA MET A 15 8.81 -7.76 17.82
C MET A 15 9.62 -6.49 17.61
N VAL A 16 9.19 -5.40 18.23
CA VAL A 16 9.81 -4.07 18.13
C VAL A 16 9.81 -3.38 19.48
N PHE A 17 10.82 -2.57 19.74
CA PHE A 17 11.00 -1.82 20.98
C PHE A 17 10.85 -0.31 20.77
N PRO A 18 10.57 0.47 21.84
CA PRO A 18 10.50 1.93 21.76
C PRO A 18 11.74 2.54 21.07
N GLY A 19 11.51 3.46 20.13
CA GLY A 19 12.53 4.09 19.31
C GLY A 19 12.99 3.27 18.09
N GLU A 20 12.57 2.01 17.95
CA GLU A 20 12.94 1.21 16.78
C GLU A 20 12.11 1.54 15.55
N GLU A 21 12.72 1.30 14.38
CA GLU A 21 12.04 1.27 13.10
C GLU A 21 11.68 -0.15 12.69
N PHE A 22 10.54 -0.26 12.02
CA PHE A 22 10.14 -1.47 11.30
C PHE A 22 9.35 -1.10 10.05
N LYS A 23 9.29 -2.03 9.10
CA LYS A 23 8.54 -1.86 7.86
C LYS A 23 7.31 -2.76 7.85
N PHE A 24 6.20 -2.19 7.43
CA PHE A 24 4.98 -2.90 7.12
C PHE A 24 4.90 -3.12 5.62
N TYR A 25 4.52 -4.32 5.21
CA TYR A 25 4.37 -4.73 3.82
C TYR A 25 2.95 -5.25 3.61
N MET A 26 2.34 -4.81 2.50
CA MET A 26 1.04 -5.28 2.04
C MET A 26 1.19 -5.77 0.62
N SER A 27 1.14 -7.09 0.43
CA SER A 27 1.14 -7.72 -0.89
C SER A 27 -0.30 -7.91 -1.35
N VAL A 28 -0.61 -7.37 -2.52
CA VAL A 28 -1.92 -7.50 -3.18
C VAL A 28 -1.72 -8.33 -4.44
N LEU A 29 -2.35 -9.50 -4.48
CA LEU A 29 -2.41 -10.36 -5.66
C LEU A 29 -3.73 -10.10 -6.40
N ILE A 30 -3.60 -9.69 -7.66
CA ILE A 30 -4.68 -9.28 -8.53
C ILE A 30 -4.87 -10.36 -9.60
N GLU A 31 -6.11 -10.76 -9.81
CA GLU A 31 -6.50 -11.70 -10.87
C GLU A 31 -6.06 -11.21 -12.28
N GLU A 32 -5.74 -12.15 -13.16
CA GLU A 32 -5.33 -11.83 -14.53
C GLU A 32 -6.43 -11.04 -15.28
N GLY A 33 -6.00 -10.10 -16.12
CA GLY A 33 -6.89 -9.18 -16.82
C GLY A 33 -7.30 -7.95 -16.00
N TRP A 34 -7.03 -7.94 -14.69
CA TRP A 34 -7.30 -6.79 -13.81
C TRP A 34 -6.03 -6.04 -13.42
N HIS A 35 -6.23 -4.87 -12.81
CA HIS A 35 -5.15 -4.04 -12.27
C HIS A 35 -5.65 -3.25 -11.05
N ILE A 36 -4.70 -2.75 -10.26
CA ILE A 36 -4.95 -1.74 -9.23
C ILE A 36 -4.27 -0.44 -9.65
N TYR A 37 -4.89 0.70 -9.36
CA TYR A 37 -4.29 1.99 -9.66
C TYR A 37 -3.07 2.26 -8.76
N SER A 38 -2.15 3.09 -9.25
CA SER A 38 -0.96 3.50 -8.52
C SER A 38 -1.30 4.48 -7.37
N LEU A 39 -0.45 4.51 -6.34
CA LEU A 39 -0.46 5.54 -5.31
C LEU A 39 -0.16 6.93 -5.88
N LEU A 40 0.69 6.98 -6.92
CA LEU A 40 1.10 8.18 -7.64
C LEU A 40 0.43 8.23 -9.03
N PRO A 41 -0.81 8.74 -9.11
CA PRO A 41 -1.62 8.69 -10.32
C PRO A 41 -1.00 9.49 -11.47
N LEU A 42 -1.43 9.17 -12.69
CA LEU A 42 -1.21 10.07 -13.83
C LEU A 42 -2.03 11.35 -13.62
N LYS A 43 -1.48 12.50 -14.04
CA LYS A 43 -2.19 13.79 -14.00
C LYS A 43 -3.55 13.68 -14.70
N GLY A 44 -4.60 14.16 -14.06
CA GLY A 44 -6.00 14.04 -14.52
C GLY A 44 -6.68 12.72 -14.12
N SER A 45 -6.04 11.89 -13.29
CA SER A 45 -6.59 10.64 -12.74
C SER A 45 -6.45 10.55 -11.22
N GLU A 46 -6.38 11.70 -10.55
CA GLU A 46 -6.08 11.81 -9.12
C GLU A 46 -7.12 11.08 -8.25
N LEU A 47 -8.38 11.08 -8.66
CA LEU A 47 -9.47 10.40 -7.95
C LEU A 47 -9.41 8.87 -8.05
N LEU A 48 -8.62 8.32 -8.98
CA LEU A 48 -8.45 6.87 -9.15
C LEU A 48 -7.32 6.32 -8.28
N ALA A 49 -6.49 7.17 -7.68
CA ALA A 49 -5.32 6.74 -6.93
C ALA A 49 -5.69 5.78 -5.79
N THR A 50 -4.88 4.72 -5.64
CA THR A 50 -5.03 3.80 -4.51
C THR A 50 -4.78 4.53 -3.20
N LYS A 51 -5.66 4.31 -2.22
CA LYS A 51 -5.52 4.84 -0.87
C LYS A 51 -5.46 3.67 0.09
N ILE A 52 -4.43 3.69 0.94
CA ILE A 52 -4.23 2.67 1.97
C ILE A 52 -4.39 3.35 3.33
N LEU A 53 -5.39 2.91 4.09
CA LEU A 53 -5.78 3.48 5.37
C LEU A 53 -5.55 2.45 6.48
N ILE A 54 -5.09 2.90 7.65
CA ILE A 54 -4.98 2.08 8.85
C ILE A 54 -5.83 2.77 9.94
N ASP A 55 -6.86 2.07 10.42
CA ASP A 55 -7.85 2.66 11.33
C ASP A 55 -7.28 3.07 12.69
N LYS A 56 -6.37 2.26 13.23
CA LYS A 56 -5.72 2.52 14.52
C LYS A 56 -4.26 2.13 14.43
N ASN A 57 -3.39 3.13 14.46
CA ASN A 57 -1.95 2.91 14.46
C ASN A 57 -1.32 3.63 15.65
N VAL A 58 -0.76 2.84 16.57
CA VAL A 58 0.00 3.37 17.71
C VAL A 58 1.42 3.77 17.32
N PHE A 59 1.88 3.36 16.14
CA PHE A 59 3.21 3.66 15.64
C PHE A 59 3.23 4.95 14.83
N GLN A 60 4.33 5.69 14.93
CA GLN A 60 4.50 6.92 14.17
C GLN A 60 4.87 6.61 12.72
N GLU A 61 4.16 7.22 11.77
CA GLU A 61 4.50 7.16 10.35
C GLU A 61 5.80 7.92 10.09
N LYS A 62 6.84 7.22 9.61
CA LYS A 62 8.07 7.89 9.16
C LYS A 62 7.90 8.49 7.76
N GLU A 63 7.09 7.84 6.93
CA GLU A 63 6.90 8.20 5.53
C GLU A 63 5.54 7.75 4.98
N GLY A 64 5.19 8.28 3.81
CA GLY A 64 4.04 7.80 3.04
C GLY A 64 4.20 6.35 2.58
N TRP A 65 3.10 5.77 2.08
CA TRP A 65 3.18 4.47 1.42
C TRP A 65 4.07 4.53 0.18
N ARG A 66 4.88 3.50 0.02
CA ARG A 66 5.71 3.25 -1.16
C ARG A 66 5.09 2.12 -1.98
N GLU A 67 5.29 2.21 -3.28
CA GLU A 67 4.94 1.18 -4.26
C GLU A 67 6.12 0.95 -5.21
N PRO A 68 6.19 -0.19 -5.91
CA PRO A 68 7.13 -0.38 -7.02
C PRO A 68 6.80 0.57 -8.19
N GLU A 69 7.64 0.57 -9.21
CA GLU A 69 7.38 1.34 -10.42
C GLU A 69 6.07 0.88 -11.10
N SER A 70 5.14 1.82 -11.26
CA SER A 70 3.86 1.57 -11.93
C SER A 70 4.03 1.50 -13.45
N VAL A 71 3.15 0.76 -14.12
CA VAL A 71 3.06 0.75 -15.59
C VAL A 71 1.91 1.62 -16.09
N LEU A 72 2.01 2.07 -17.35
CA LEU A 72 0.92 2.73 -18.05
C LEU A 72 -0.05 1.69 -18.61
N ILE A 73 -1.34 1.85 -18.35
CA ILE A 73 -2.40 0.92 -18.74
C ILE A 73 -3.48 1.71 -19.48
N GLN A 74 -3.89 1.23 -20.66
CA GLN A 74 -5.12 1.70 -21.30
C GLN A 74 -6.29 1.04 -20.59
N ASP A 75 -6.97 1.79 -19.73
CA ASP A 75 -8.12 1.29 -18.98
C ASP A 75 -9.40 1.55 -19.77
N GLY A 76 -10.02 0.47 -20.26
CA GLY A 76 -11.26 0.52 -21.03
C GLY A 76 -12.48 0.94 -20.20
N ALA A 77 -12.46 0.72 -18.88
CA ALA A 77 -13.58 1.08 -18.01
C ALA A 77 -13.71 2.60 -17.83
N VAL A 78 -12.56 3.30 -17.76
CA VAL A 78 -12.52 4.77 -17.65
C VAL A 78 -12.16 5.46 -18.97
N GLY A 79 -11.85 4.70 -20.03
CA GLY A 79 -11.59 5.21 -21.38
C GLY A 79 -10.29 6.01 -21.53
N LYS A 80 -9.32 5.86 -20.63
CA LYS A 80 -8.07 6.65 -20.63
C LYS A 80 -6.85 5.87 -20.16
N MET A 81 -5.68 6.43 -20.42
CA MET A 81 -4.42 5.95 -19.84
C MET A 81 -4.36 6.26 -18.34
N VAL A 82 -3.97 5.26 -17.57
CA VAL A 82 -3.78 5.34 -16.11
C VAL A 82 -2.43 4.74 -15.71
N LYS A 83 -1.97 5.06 -14.51
CA LYS A 83 -0.85 4.36 -13.86
C LYS A 83 -1.41 3.29 -12.93
N GLY A 84 -0.83 2.09 -12.97
CA GLY A 84 -1.25 1.00 -12.11
C GLY A 84 -0.30 -0.19 -12.11
N HIS A 85 -0.73 -1.26 -11.43
CA HIS A 85 0.00 -2.50 -11.25
C HIS A 85 -0.86 -3.69 -11.63
N LYS A 86 -0.23 -4.73 -12.18
CA LYS A 86 -0.87 -6.01 -12.55
C LYS A 86 -0.21 -7.15 -11.79
N GLY A 87 -0.93 -8.25 -11.58
CA GLY A 87 -0.38 -9.42 -10.88
C GLY A 87 -0.16 -9.15 -9.39
N ASN A 88 1.04 -9.43 -8.89
CA ASN A 88 1.39 -9.16 -7.49
C ASN A 88 2.07 -7.79 -7.36
N VAL A 89 1.56 -6.95 -6.46
CA VAL A 89 2.18 -5.68 -6.07
C VAL A 89 2.39 -5.65 -4.57
N GLU A 90 3.55 -5.16 -4.13
CA GLU A 90 3.87 -4.96 -2.72
C GLU A 90 3.94 -3.47 -2.38
N PHE A 91 3.03 -3.02 -1.53
CA PHE A 91 3.09 -1.71 -0.91
C PHE A 91 3.84 -1.81 0.40
N SER A 92 4.62 -0.78 0.75
CA SER A 92 5.31 -0.76 2.04
C SER A 92 5.31 0.60 2.68
N ARG A 93 5.47 0.62 4.01
CA ARG A 93 5.61 1.84 4.79
C ARG A 93 6.48 1.60 6.00
N THR A 94 7.35 2.56 6.30
CA THR A 94 8.21 2.51 7.48
C THR A 94 7.53 3.22 8.66
N TYR A 95 7.55 2.56 9.81
CA TYR A 95 7.02 3.06 11.08
C TYR A 95 8.14 3.16 12.12
N ILE A 96 7.97 4.09 13.05
CA ILE A 96 8.80 4.24 14.26
C ILE A 96 7.92 3.91 15.46
N VAL A 97 8.44 3.10 16.39
CA VAL A 97 7.79 2.86 17.68
C VAL A 97 8.00 4.10 18.57
N PRO A 98 6.94 4.77 19.04
CA PRO A 98 7.11 5.92 19.94
C PRO A 98 7.90 5.53 21.19
N VAL A 99 8.69 6.47 21.73
CA VAL A 99 9.52 6.22 22.92
C VAL A 99 8.64 6.06 24.17
N ASP A 100 7.50 6.75 24.20
CA ASP A 100 6.56 6.78 25.33
C ASP A 100 5.34 5.85 25.10
N VAL A 101 5.50 4.75 24.36
CA VAL A 101 4.40 3.78 24.23
C VAL A 101 4.12 3.19 25.60
N ASP A 102 3.01 3.64 26.21
CA ASP A 102 2.42 2.96 27.35
C ASP A 102 1.91 1.60 26.84
N VAL A 103 2.76 0.58 26.98
CA VAL A 103 2.39 -0.79 26.64
C VAL A 103 1.36 -1.18 27.68
N GLY A 104 0.08 -1.05 27.31
CA GLY A 104 -1.03 -1.36 28.21
C GLY A 104 -0.74 -2.65 28.98
N LYS A 105 -0.75 -2.53 30.31
CA LYS A 105 -0.56 -3.65 31.24
C LYS A 105 -1.56 -4.78 30.99
#